data_AF-A0A1C6ICX1-F1
#
_entry.id   AF-A0A1C6ICX1-F1
#
_cell.length_a   1.000
_cell.length_b   1.000
_cell.length_c   1.000
_cell.angle_alpha   90.00
_cell.angle_beta   90.00
_cell.angle_gamma   90.00
#
_symmetry.space_group_name_H-M   'P 1'
#
loop_
_entity.id
_entity.type
_entity.pdbx_description
1 polymer ?
#
loop_
_entity_poly.entity_id
_entity_poly.type
_entity_poly.pdbx_seq_one_letter_code
_entity_poly.pdbx_strand_id
1 'polypeptide(L)'
;MYFKENHHTAIIKKEDWIKVQKLLSERHSTAKRATLRRLSNHFVAYRVKDGLFKGYLIMDSRWSFMERQEFMKNVDEAQNTLK
;
A
#
# COMPACT_ATOMS: atom_id res chain seq x y z
N MET A 1 -8.33 -42.71 40.63
CA MET A 1 -7.32 -42.33 39.61
C MET A 1 -7.50 -40.84 39.35
N TYR A 2 -6.55 -39.99 39.73
CA TYR A 2 -6.71 -38.54 39.62
C TYR A 2 -6.35 -38.08 38.20
N PHE A 3 -7.34 -37.61 37.44
CA PHE A 3 -7.14 -36.96 36.14
C PHE A 3 -6.85 -35.48 36.39
N LYS A 4 -5.65 -35.02 36.00
CA LYS A 4 -5.26 -33.62 36.11
C LYS A 4 -5.41 -32.97 34.73
N GLU A 5 -6.53 -32.32 34.54
CA GLU A 5 -6.82 -31.57 33.32
C GLU A 5 -5.70 -30.54 33.07
N ASN A 6 -5.26 -30.40 31.82
CA ASN A 6 -4.15 -29.54 31.37
C ASN A 6 -2.71 -29.97 31.72
N HIS A 7 -2.48 -31.23 32.12
CA HIS A 7 -1.12 -31.81 32.18
C HIS A 7 -0.75 -32.52 30.88
N HIS A 8 -0.50 -31.76 29.81
CA HIS A 8 0.02 -32.29 28.55
C HIS A 8 1.46 -31.83 28.33
N THR A 9 2.25 -32.67 27.65
CA THR A 9 3.57 -32.25 27.14
C THR A 9 3.37 -31.08 26.19
N ALA A 10 4.17 -30.04 26.35
CA ALA A 10 4.04 -28.81 25.56
C ALA A 10 4.00 -29.13 24.05
N ILE A 11 2.97 -28.61 23.36
CA ILE A 11 2.74 -28.83 21.93
C ILE A 11 3.92 -28.29 21.09
N ILE A 12 4.56 -27.21 21.59
CA ILE A 12 5.68 -26.53 20.96
C ILE A 12 6.80 -26.39 21.99
N LYS A 13 8.04 -26.53 21.55
CA LYS A 13 9.21 -26.32 22.40
C LYS A 13 9.27 -24.87 22.87
N LYS A 14 9.78 -24.66 24.09
CA LYS A 14 9.88 -23.32 24.69
C LYS A 14 10.74 -22.36 23.85
N GLU A 15 11.80 -22.86 23.22
CA GLU A 15 12.66 -22.07 22.32
C GLU A 15 11.89 -21.53 21.12
N ASP A 16 11.11 -22.39 20.46
CA ASP A 16 10.30 -22.02 19.30
C ASP A 16 9.19 -21.04 19.69
N TRP A 17 8.57 -21.24 20.85
CA TRP A 17 7.57 -20.31 21.40
C TRP A 17 8.16 -18.90 21.60
N ILE A 18 9.35 -18.80 22.20
CA ILE A 18 10.04 -17.53 22.42
C ILE A 18 10.41 -16.88 21.08
N LYS A 19 10.84 -17.67 20.09
CA LYS A 19 11.18 -17.17 18.75
C LYS A 19 9.96 -16.59 18.04
N VAL A 20 8.80 -17.26 18.13
CA VAL A 20 7.55 -16.76 17.56
C VAL A 20 7.09 -15.49 18.27
N GLN A 21 7.15 -15.43 19.60
CA GLN A 21 6.83 -14.22 20.36
C GLN A 21 7.73 -13.04 19.95
N LYS A 22 9.03 -13.28 19.74
CA LYS A 22 9.95 -12.26 19.24
C LYS A 22 9.54 -11.75 17.85
N LEU A 23 9.28 -12.66 16.91
CA LEU A 23 8.85 -12.29 15.55
C LEU A 23 7.52 -11.51 15.53
N LEU A 24 6.58 -11.86 16.41
CA LEU A 24 5.31 -11.13 16.53
C LEU A 24 5.49 -9.77 17.21
N SER A 25 6.42 -9.67 18.18
CA SER A 25 6.74 -8.40 18.85
C SER A 25 7.50 -7.43 17.94
N GLU A 26 8.31 -7.96 17.02
CA GLU A 26 8.93 -7.25 15.91
C GLU A 26 7.85 -6.96 14.85
N ARG A 27 6.87 -6.14 15.22
CA ARG A 27 5.80 -5.67 14.36
C ARG A 27 6.43 -5.15 13.07
N HIS A 28 6.37 -5.93 12.00
CA HIS A 28 6.55 -5.42 10.66
C HIS A 28 5.37 -4.50 10.39
N SER A 29 5.51 -3.23 10.80
CA SER A 29 4.65 -2.19 10.26
C SER A 29 4.83 -2.29 8.76
N THR A 30 3.81 -2.76 8.05
CA THR A 30 3.66 -2.43 6.63
C THR A 30 4.01 -0.96 6.50
N ALA A 31 4.90 -0.62 5.55
CA ALA A 31 5.34 0.74 5.28
C ALA A 31 4.14 1.67 5.46
N LYS A 32 4.31 2.73 6.29
CA LYS A 32 3.26 3.70 6.65
C LYS A 32 2.26 3.75 5.52
N ARG A 33 1.05 3.19 5.74
CA ARG A 33 0.00 3.15 4.73
C ARG A 33 -0.06 4.59 4.23
N ALA A 34 0.42 4.82 2.99
CA ALA A 34 0.46 6.17 2.45
C ALA A 34 -0.95 6.71 2.70
N THR A 35 -1.05 7.82 3.42
CA THR A 35 -2.35 8.42 3.68
C THR A 35 -2.93 8.71 2.31
N LEU A 36 -3.78 7.80 1.82
CA LEU A 36 -4.35 7.87 0.50
C LEU A 36 -5.15 9.15 0.53
N ARG A 37 -4.60 10.18 -0.12
CA ARG A 37 -5.26 11.47 -0.20
C ARG A 37 -6.61 11.19 -0.85
N ARG A 38 -7.67 11.53 -0.14
CA ARG A 38 -9.02 11.44 -0.69
C ARG A 38 -9.08 12.40 -1.86
N LEU A 39 -9.02 11.87 -3.09
CA LEU A 39 -9.30 12.65 -4.28
C LEU A 39 -10.77 13.04 -4.21
N SER A 40 -11.04 14.33 -4.44
CA SER A 40 -12.41 14.83 -4.47
C SER A 40 -13.18 14.22 -5.64
N ASN A 41 -12.48 14.03 -6.77
CA ASN A 41 -13.01 13.52 -8.02
C ASN A 41 -12.14 12.37 -8.55
N HIS A 42 -12.81 11.39 -9.18
CA HIS A 42 -12.12 10.31 -9.88
C HIS A 42 -11.88 10.76 -11.33
N PHE A 43 -10.62 10.91 -11.72
CA PHE A 43 -10.25 11.17 -13.10
C PHE A 43 -9.68 9.89 -13.74
N VAL A 44 -10.01 9.64 -15.01
CA VAL A 44 -9.46 8.54 -15.80
C VAL A 44 -8.54 9.13 -16.86
N ALA A 45 -7.23 8.94 -16.72
CA ALA A 45 -6.24 9.39 -17.67
C ALA A 45 -5.72 8.21 -18.50
N TYR A 46 -5.58 8.42 -19.81
CA TYR A 46 -4.98 7.43 -20.70
C TYR A 46 -3.49 7.69 -20.87
N ARG A 47 -2.68 6.65 -20.66
CA ARG A 47 -1.28 6.65 -21.04
C ARG A 47 -1.14 6.06 -22.44
N VAL A 48 -0.57 6.85 -23.35
CA VAL A 48 -0.33 6.40 -24.73
C VAL A 48 0.75 5.33 -24.71
N LYS A 49 0.44 4.15 -25.24
CA LYS A 49 1.34 2.99 -25.20
C LYS A 49 2.23 2.87 -26.43
N ASP A 50 1.84 3.46 -27.56
CA ASP A 50 2.50 3.28 -28.86
C ASP A 50 2.48 4.55 -29.72
N GLY A 51 3.35 4.60 -30.74
CA GLY A 51 3.50 5.74 -31.65
C GLY A 51 4.36 6.89 -31.08
N LEU A 52 4.33 8.04 -31.77
CA LEU A 52 5.16 9.21 -31.45
C LEU A 52 4.95 9.73 -30.01
N PHE A 53 3.72 9.60 -29.50
CA PHE A 53 3.36 10.06 -28.15
C PHE A 53 3.45 8.96 -27.10
N LYS A 54 4.16 7.86 -27.35
CA LYS A 54 4.36 6.80 -26.36
C LYS A 54 4.93 7.35 -25.05
N GLY A 55 4.28 7.02 -23.94
CA GLY A 55 4.65 7.48 -22.61
C GLY A 55 3.93 8.73 -22.12
N TYR A 56 3.32 9.50 -23.01
CA TYR A 56 2.55 10.70 -22.65
C TYR A 56 1.19 10.34 -22.01
N LEU A 57 0.69 11.24 -21.17
CA LEU A 57 -0.64 11.20 -20.58
C LEU A 57 -1.57 12.15 -21.32
N ILE A 58 -2.77 11.69 -21.68
CA ILE A 58 -3.78 12.51 -22.35
C ILE A 58 -4.67 13.16 -21.30
N MET A 59 -4.79 14.49 -21.36
CA MET A 59 -5.78 15.23 -20.59
C MET A 59 -7.11 15.27 -21.33
N ASP A 60 -8.20 14.99 -20.63
CA ASP A 60 -9.54 15.08 -21.19
C ASP A 60 -10.00 16.55 -21.22
N SER A 61 -10.46 17.00 -22.39
CA SER A 61 -10.95 18.38 -22.55
C SER A 61 -12.24 18.65 -21.76
N ARG A 62 -12.99 17.61 -21.39
CA ARG A 62 -14.20 17.72 -20.57
C ARG A 62 -13.91 18.04 -19.11
N TRP A 63 -12.67 17.88 -18.66
CA TRP A 63 -12.29 18.25 -17.31
C TRP A 63 -12.34 19.76 -17.12
N SER A 64 -12.89 20.16 -15.98
CA SER A 64 -12.83 21.53 -15.48
C SER A 64 -11.39 21.97 -15.23
N PHE A 65 -11.19 23.27 -15.12
CA PHE A 65 -9.89 23.83 -14.80
C PHE A 65 -9.31 23.28 -13.49
N MET A 66 -10.16 23.13 -12.46
CA MET A 66 -9.75 22.62 -11.15
C MET A 66 -9.29 21.16 -11.23
N GLU A 67 -10.00 20.32 -11.98
CA GLU A 67 -9.63 18.90 -12.17
C GLU A 67 -8.31 18.76 -12.93
N ARG A 68 -8.08 19.60 -13.94
CA ARG A 68 -6.78 19.63 -14.65
C ARG A 68 -5.64 20.04 -13.72
N GLN A 69 -5.85 21.03 -12.85
CA GLN A 69 -4.84 21.42 -11.86
C GLN A 69 -4.55 20.32 -10.84
N GLU A 70 -5.58 19.64 -10.33
CA GLU A 70 -5.41 18.51 -9.41
C GLU A 70 -4.68 17.35 -10.09
N PHE A 71 -5.00 17.05 -11.35
CA PHE A 71 -4.30 16.04 -12.15
C PHE A 71 -2.81 16.37 -12.31
N MET A 72 -2.48 17.60 -12.72
CA MET A 72 -1.09 18.02 -12.92
C MET A 72 -0.28 17.92 -11.62
N LYS A 73 -0.87 18.29 -10.47
CA LYS A 73 -0.23 18.14 -9.16
C LYS A 73 0.07 16.67 -8.84
N ASN A 74 -0.87 15.75 -9.11
CA ASN A 74 -0.67 14.33 -8.88
C ASN A 74 0.44 13.73 -9.77
N VAL A 75 0.54 14.19 -11.03
CA VAL A 75 1.61 13.75 -11.95
C VAL A 75 2.98 14.20 -11.43
N ASP A 76 3.10 15.44 -10.97
CA ASP A 76 4.35 15.97 -10.38
C ASP A 76 4.75 15.20 -9.10
N GLU A 77 3.81 14.99 -8.18
CA GLU A 77 4.05 14.19 -6.96
C GLU A 77 4.52 12.75 -7.29
N ALA A 78 3.88 12.11 -8.28
CA ALA A 78 4.26 10.77 -8.73
C ALA A 78 5.66 10.73 -9.38
N GLN A 79 6.08 11.80 -10.06
CA GLN A 79 7.45 11.90 -10.61
C GLN A 79 8.49 12.15 -9.52
N ASN A 80 8.16 12.99 -8.53
CA ASN A 80 9.06 13.34 -7.43
C ASN A 80 9.27 12.19 -6.43
N THR A 81 8.32 11.25 -6.33
CA THR A 81 8.47 10.03 -5.52
C THR A 81 9.33 8.94 -6.17
N LEU A 82 9.59 9.05 -7.48
CA LEU A 82 10.44 8.12 -8.24
C LEU A 82 11.90 8.58 -8.35
N LYS A 83 12.21 9.82 -7.95
CA LYS A 83 13.58 10.36 -7.85
C LYS A 83 14.18 10.08 -6.48
#